data_AF-A0ABC9SW50-F1
#
_entry.id   AF-A0ABC9SW50-F1
#
_cell.length_a   1.000
_cell.length_b   1.000
_cell.length_c   1.000
_cell.angle_alpha   90.00
_cell.angle_beta   90.00
_cell.angle_gamma   90.00
#
_symmetry.space_group_name_H-M   'P 1'
#
loop_
_entity.id
_entity.type
_entity.pdbx_description
1 polymer ?
#
loop_
_entity_poly.entity_id
_entity_poly.type
_entity_poly.pdbx_seq_one_letter_code
_entity_poly.pdbx_strand_id
1 'polypeptide(L)' 'MLNGLWLNLVSGFIVMLISGILYYRKPERKWLLILLVIGMLSFVTAGIRMLAA' A
#
# COMPACT_ATOMS: atom_id res chain seq x y z
N MET A 1 -15.90 -6.67 11.60
CA MET A 1 -15.00 -5.49 11.63
C MET A 1 -13.54 -5.86 11.34
N LEU A 2 -12.95 -6.83 12.04
CA LEU A 2 -11.54 -7.27 11.84
C LEU A 2 -11.21 -7.77 10.43
N ASN A 3 -12.08 -8.55 9.76
CA ASN A 3 -11.81 -9.04 8.40
C ASN A 3 -11.65 -7.92 7.36
N GLY A 4 -12.42 -6.82 7.48
CA GLY A 4 -12.30 -5.69 6.56
C GLY A 4 -11.02 -4.89 6.78
N LEU A 5 -10.57 -4.78 8.02
CA LEU A 5 -9.28 -4.15 8.36
C LEU A 5 -8.10 -4.97 7.85
N TRP A 6 -8.14 -6.30 8.02
CA TRP A 6 -7.14 -7.21 7.46
C TRP A 6 -7.04 -7.13 5.95
N LEU A 7 -8.18 -7.11 5.25
CA LEU A 7 -8.20 -6.96 3.79
C LEU A 7 -7.61 -5.62 3.33
N ASN A 8 -7.87 -4.52 4.05
CA ASN A 8 -7.27 -3.22 3.77
C ASN A 8 -5.76 -3.19 4.01
N LEU A 9 -5.29 -3.86 5.07
CA LEU A 9 -3.86 -3.96 5.35
C LEU A 9 -3.15 -4.76 4.25
N VAL A 10 -3.70 -5.92 3.89
CA VAL A 10 -3.14 -6.80 2.86
C VAL A 10 -3.20 -6.14 1.47
N SER A 11 -4.29 -5.45 1.13
CA SER A 11 -4.39 -4.77 -0.16
C SER A 11 -3.39 -3.62 -0.30
N GLY A 12 -3.23 -2.79 0.74
CA GLY A 12 -2.22 -1.72 0.78
C GLY A 12 -0.80 -2.27 0.62
N PHE A 13 -0.50 -3.40 1.27
CA PHE A 13 0.78 -4.08 1.15
C PHE A 13 1.03 -4.63 -0.27
N ILE A 14 0.04 -5.27 -0.89
CA ILE A 14 0.14 -5.79 -2.26
C ILE A 14 0.38 -4.65 -3.26
N VAL A 15 -0.34 -3.54 -3.14
CA VAL A 15 -0.15 -2.36 -4.00
C VAL A 15 1.26 -1.81 -3.86
N MET A 16 1.78 -1.75 -2.64
CA MET A 16 3.15 -1.30 -2.36
C MET A 16 4.20 -2.21 -3.02
N LEU A 17 4.03 -3.54 -2.94
CA LEU A 17 4.93 -4.50 -3.58
C LEU A 17 4.90 -4.39 -5.10
N ILE A 18 3.70 -4.38 -5.70
CA ILE A 18 3.53 -4.32 -7.15
C ILE A 18 4.11 -3.01 -7.69
N SER A 19 3.76 -1.87 -7.08
CA SER A 19 4.27 -0.56 -7.49
C SER A 19 5.77 -0.43 -7.30
N GLY A 20 6.33 -0.97 -6.21
CA GLY A 20 7.78 -1.00 -5.98
C GLY A 20 8.54 -1.81 -7.01
N ILE A 21 8.06 -3.02 -7.33
CA ILE A 21 8.66 -3.87 -8.37
C ILE A 21 8.57 -3.20 -9.75
N LEU A 22 7.41 -2.62 -10.08
CA LEU A 22 7.22 -1.90 -11.34
C LEU A 22 8.10 -0.65 -11.41
N TYR A 23 8.23 0.10 -10.33
CA TYR A 23 9.06 1.29 -10.27
C TYR A 23 10.53 0.94 -10.44
N TYR A 24 11.00 -0.14 -9.80
CA TYR A 24 12.38 -0.61 -9.96
C TYR A 24 12.69 -1.05 -11.39
N ARG A 25 11.71 -1.64 -12.10
CA ARG A 25 11.85 -2.03 -13.52
C ARG A 25 11.74 -0.86 -14.50
N LYS A 26 10.93 0.15 -14.20
CA LYS A 26 10.67 1.31 -15.09
C LYS A 26 10.57 2.61 -14.28
N PRO A 27 11.71 3.11 -13.75
CA PRO A 27 11.72 4.26 -12.85
C PRO A 27 11.28 5.58 -13.52
N GLU A 28 11.32 5.64 -14.85
CA GLU A 28 10.91 6.80 -15.65
C GLU A 28 9.41 7.13 -15.49
N ARG A 29 8.59 6.15 -15.13
CA ARG A 29 7.15 6.33 -14.92
C ARG A 29 6.88 6.90 -13.53
N LYS A 30 6.91 8.24 -13.43
CA LYS A 30 6.61 8.99 -12.19
C LYS A 30 5.30 8.59 -11.50
N TRP A 31 4.28 8.17 -12.26
CA TRP A 31 3.00 7.68 -11.71
C TRP A 31 3.13 6.42 -10.84
N LEU A 32 4.15 5.58 -11.06
CA LEU A 32 4.42 4.41 -10.23
C LEU A 32 4.88 4.80 -8.83
N LEU A 33 5.64 5.90 -8.71
CA LEU A 33 6.05 6.45 -7.42
C LEU A 33 4.83 6.95 -6.64
N ILE A 34 3.88 7.59 -7.32
CA ILE A 34 2.62 8.04 -6.72
C ILE A 34 1.81 6.84 -6.21
N LEU A 35 1.70 5.77 -6.99
CA LEU A 35 1.06 4.51 -6.58
C LEU A 35 1.74 3.88 -5.36
N LEU A 36 3.06 3.91 -5.29
CA LEU A 36 3.83 3.43 -4.14
C LEU A 36 3.50 4.23 -2.88
N VAL A 37 3.50 5.56 -2.98
CA VAL A 37 3.17 6.45 -1.86
C VAL A 37 1.73 6.23 -1.39
N ILE A 38 0.77 6.06 -2.32
CA ILE A 38 -0.62 5.77 -1.98
C ILE A 38 -0.72 4.41 -1.26
N GLY A 39 -0.05 3.37 -1.76
CA GLY A 39 0.01 2.06 -1.12
C GLY A 39 0.59 2.13 0.29
N MET A 40 1.65 2.93 0.48
CA MET A 40 2.29 3.19 1.77
C MET A 40 1.34 3.85 2.76
N LEU A 41 0.71 4.96 2.36
CA LEU A 41 -0.24 5.69 3.20
C LEU A 41 -1.44 4.81 3.57
N SER A 42 -1.94 4.01 2.62
CA SER A 42 -3.04 3.07 2.85
C SER A 42 -2.66 1.99 3.87
N PHE A 43 -1.48 1.38 3.73
CA PHE A 43 -0.98 0.38 4.67
C PHE A 43 -0.81 0.96 6.08
N VAL A 44 -0.19 2.15 6.20
CA VAL A 44 0.03 2.82 7.48
C VAL A 44 -1.29 3.18 8.16
N THR A 45 -2.23 3.78 7.43
CA THR A 45 -3.54 4.15 7.98
C THR A 45 -4.37 2.93 8.39
N ALA A 46 -4.33 1.83 7.62
CA ALA A 46 -4.96 0.58 7.99
C ALA A 46 -4.30 -0.04 9.25
N GLY A 47 -2.97 0.00 9.35
CA GLY A 47 -2.22 -0.48 10.51
C GLY A 47 -2.54 0.30 11.78
N ILE A 48 -2.59 1.64 11.70
CA ILE A 48 -2.99 2.50 12.83
C ILE A 48 -4.42 2.17 13.28
N ARG A 49 -5.36 2.01 12.34
CA ARG A 49 -6.75 1.63 12.67
C ARG A 49 -6.85 0.26 13.30
N MET A 50 -5.99 -0.68 12.92
CA MET A 50 -5.94 -2.01 13.51
C MET A 50 -5.33 -2.00 14.92
N LEU A 51 -4.35 -1.14 15.17
CA LEU A 51 -3.77 -0.93 16.51
C LEU A 51 -4.73 -0.18 17.46
N ALA A 52 -5.59 0.67 16.92
CA ALA A 52 -6.57 1.45 17.68
C ALA A 52 -7.93 0.74 17.86
N ALA A 53 -8.14 -0.41 17.24
CA ALA A 53 -9.35 -1.22 17.32
C ALA A 53 -9.21 -2.35 18.35
#